data_AF-A0A2S7IUJ1-F1
#
_entry.id   AF-A0A2S7IUJ1-F1
#
_cell.length_a   1.000
_cell.length_b   1.000
_cell.length_c   1.000
_cell.angle_alpha   90.00
_cell.angle_beta   90.00
_cell.angle_gamma   90.00
#
_symmetry.space_group_name_H-M   'P 1'
#
loop_
_entity.id
_entity.type
_entity.pdbx_description
1 polymer ?
#
loop_
_entity_poly.entity_id
_entity_poly.type
_entity_poly.pdbx_seq_one_letter_code
_entity_poly.pdbx_strand_id
1 'polypeptide(L)' 'MMRQSITRYMAEKDAVYGEAFRLWREGKDTLEIGRIMGIAEADAHKLVSTAISHSKRRKATFIPHGELA' A
#
# COMPACT_ATOMS: atom_id res chain seq x y z
N MET A 1 -18.35 18.60 -7.59
CA MET A 1 -17.55 17.35 -7.61
C MET A 1 -17.70 16.68 -6.26
N MET A 2 -18.39 15.53 -6.19
CA MET A 2 -18.52 14.75 -4.96
C MET A 2 -17.14 14.24 -4.52
N ARG A 3 -16.75 14.61 -3.31
CA ARG A 3 -15.55 14.11 -2.63
C ARG A 3 -15.78 12.60 -2.41
N GLN A 4 -15.08 11.75 -3.16
CA GLN A 4 -15.13 10.31 -2.91
C GLN A 4 -14.71 10.08 -1.45
N SER A 5 -15.57 9.41 -0.69
CA SER A 5 -15.31 9.09 0.71
C SER A 5 -14.02 8.29 0.80
N ILE A 6 -13.08 8.75 1.62
CA ILE A 6 -11.73 8.19 1.81
C ILE A 6 -11.79 6.67 2.01
N THR A 7 -12.87 6.16 2.62
CA THR A 7 -13.18 4.75 2.79
C THR A 7 -13.30 3.95 1.50
N ARG A 8 -13.89 4.49 0.41
CA ARG A 8 -14.02 3.75 -0.86
C ARG A 8 -12.68 3.69 -1.61
N TYR A 9 -11.95 4.80 -1.60
CA TYR A 9 -10.60 4.86 -2.17
C TYR A 9 -9.64 3.90 -1.46
N MET A 10 -9.70 3.82 -0.12
CA MET A 10 -8.91 2.86 0.64
C MET A 10 -9.37 1.41 0.42
N ALA A 11 -10.67 1.14 0.28
CA ALA A 11 -11.17 -0.20 -0.03
C ALA A 11 -10.78 -0.69 -1.44
N GLU A 12 -10.83 0.19 -2.45
CA GLU A 12 -10.38 -0.12 -3.81
C GLU A 12 -8.85 -0.36 -3.85
N LYS A 13 -8.08 0.38 -3.02
CA LYS A 13 -6.63 0.16 -2.89
C LYS A 13 -6.32 -1.12 -2.09
N ASP A 14 -7.04 -1.43 -1.03
CA ASP A 14 -6.88 -2.69 -0.29
C ASP A 14 -7.21 -3.90 -1.16
N ALA A 15 -8.16 -3.79 -2.08
CA ALA A 15 -8.46 -4.86 -3.03
C ALA A 15 -7.28 -5.15 -3.99
N VAL A 16 -6.50 -4.13 -4.36
CA VAL A 16 -5.42 -4.28 -5.37
C VAL A 16 -4.04 -4.53 -4.72
N TYR A 17 -3.69 -3.80 -3.66
CA TYR A 17 -2.40 -3.92 -2.98
C TYR A 17 -2.46 -4.83 -1.75
N GLY A 18 -3.63 -4.99 -1.13
CA GLY A 18 -3.78 -5.69 0.14
C GLY A 18 -3.56 -7.19 0.01
N GLU A 19 -3.94 -7.80 -1.12
CA GLU A 19 -3.74 -9.23 -1.35
C GLU A 19 -2.25 -9.57 -1.55
N ALA A 20 -1.54 -8.83 -2.41
CA ALA A 20 -0.10 -8.96 -2.58
C ALA A 20 0.66 -8.77 -1.25
N PHE A 21 0.25 -7.77 -0.45
CA PHE A 21 0.87 -7.49 0.83
C PHE A 21 0.58 -8.57 1.90
N ARG A 22 -0.62 -9.16 1.88
CA ARG A 22 -0.99 -10.27 2.77
C ARG A 22 -0.16 -11.51 2.49
N LEU A 23 -0.04 -11.89 1.21
CA LEU A 23 0.81 -13.00 0.77
C LEU A 23 2.28 -12.77 1.14
N TRP A 24 2.78 -11.55 0.98
CA TRP A 24 4.13 -11.20 1.43
C TRP A 24 4.31 -11.33 2.96
N ARG A 25 3.31 -10.92 3.75
CA ARG A 25 3.31 -11.10 5.23
C ARG A 25 3.29 -12.57 5.66
N GLU A 26 2.76 -13.45 4.83
CA GLU A 26 2.79 -14.91 5.03
C GLU A 26 4.15 -15.54 4.66
N GLY A 27 5.10 -14.74 4.16
CA GLY A 27 6.46 -15.17 3.83
C GLY A 27 6.66 -15.58 2.36
N LYS A 28 5.67 -15.34 1.49
CA LYS A 28 5.80 -15.64 0.05
C LYS A 28 6.70 -14.64 -0.66
N ASP A 29 7.48 -15.13 -1.61
CA ASP A 29 8.32 -14.27 -2.45
C ASP A 29 7.52 -13.59 -3.58
N THR A 30 8.13 -12.60 -4.25
CA THR A 30 7.46 -11.83 -5.32
C THR A 30 7.12 -12.64 -6.55
N LEU A 31 7.85 -13.72 -6.82
CA LEU A 31 7.60 -14.63 -7.93
C LEU A 31 6.38 -15.51 -7.64
N GLU A 32 6.28 -16.06 -6.43
CA GLU A 32 5.13 -16.82 -5.93
C GLU A 32 3.87 -15.96 -5.89
N ILE A 33 3.99 -14.71 -5.40
CA ILE A 33 2.88 -13.76 -5.38
C ILE A 33 2.39 -13.47 -6.81
N GLY A 34 3.32 -13.23 -7.74
CA GLY A 34 2.99 -13.02 -9.16
C GLY A 34 2.21 -14.21 -9.75
N ARG A 35 2.66 -15.43 -9.46
CA ARG A 35 1.98 -16.66 -9.91
C ARG A 35 0.58 -16.82 -9.31
N ILE A 36 0.41 -16.56 -8.02
CA ILE A 36 -0.89 -16.66 -7.33
C ILE A 36 -1.89 -15.65 -7.89
N MET A 37 -1.43 -14.42 -8.14
CA MET A 37 -2.28 -13.32 -8.60
C MET A 37 -2.45 -13.25 -10.13
N GLY A 38 -1.72 -14.08 -10.89
CA GLY A 38 -1.73 -14.04 -12.36
C GLY A 38 -1.11 -12.76 -12.94
N ILE A 39 -0.12 -12.18 -12.27
CA ILE A 39 0.57 -10.95 -12.68
C ILE A 39 2.07 -11.19 -12.86
N ALA A 40 2.75 -10.27 -13.53
CA ALA A 40 4.20 -10.32 -13.63
C ALA A 40 4.87 -10.10 -12.26
N GLU A 41 6.02 -10.73 -12.05
CA GLU A 41 6.80 -10.59 -10.81
C GLU A 41 7.15 -9.11 -10.51
N ALA A 42 7.49 -8.34 -11.55
CA ALA A 42 7.78 -6.91 -11.42
C ALA A 42 6.59 -6.12 -10.87
N ASP A 43 5.37 -6.48 -11.27
CA ASP A 43 4.14 -5.86 -10.76
C ASP A 43 3.88 -6.28 -9.31
N ALA A 44 4.04 -7.56 -8.98
CA ALA A 44 3.95 -8.05 -7.60
C ALA A 44 4.93 -7.32 -6.67
N HIS A 45 6.20 -7.16 -7.10
CA HIS A 45 7.21 -6.40 -6.37
C HIS A 45 6.79 -4.93 -6.17
N LYS A 46 6.27 -4.29 -7.22
CA LYS A 46 5.77 -2.90 -7.13
C LYS A 46 4.60 -2.76 -6.15
N LEU A 47 3.66 -3.71 -6.15
CA LEU A 47 2.52 -3.71 -5.24
C LEU A 47 2.99 -3.86 -3.77
N VAL A 48 3.84 -4.84 -3.49
CA VAL A 48 4.40 -5.09 -2.15
C VAL A 48 5.21 -3.89 -1.65
N SER A 49 6.11 -3.35 -2.48
CA SER A 49 6.94 -2.19 -2.14
C SER A 49 6.09 -0.94 -1.84
N THR A 50 5.04 -0.72 -2.64
CA THR A 50 4.07 0.36 -2.42
C THR A 50 3.36 0.17 -1.07
N ALA A 51 2.87 -1.03 -0.77
CA ALA A 51 2.19 -1.34 0.48
C ALA A 51 3.11 -1.18 1.72
N ILE A 52 4.38 -1.61 1.62
CA ILE A 52 5.39 -1.39 2.67
C ILE A 52 5.64 0.11 2.89
N SER A 53 5.78 0.88 1.80
CA SER A 53 5.98 2.33 1.89
C SER A 53 4.78 3.02 2.57
N HIS A 54 3.56 2.61 2.22
CA HIS A 54 2.34 3.11 2.84
C HIS A 54 2.22 2.73 4.32
N SER A 55 2.59 1.51 4.71
CA SER A 55 2.58 1.11 6.13
C SER A 55 3.66 1.82 6.95
N LYS A 56 4.81 2.16 6.33
CA LYS A 56 5.90 2.94 6.96
C LYS A 56 5.65 4.44 6.99
N ARG A 57 4.71 4.98 6.20
CA ARG A 57 4.27 6.38 6.37
C ARG A 57 3.55 6.52 7.71
N ARG A 58 4.35 6.76 8.77
CA ARG A 58 3.91 7.48 9.98
C ARG A 58 2.98 8.60 9.52
N LYS A 59 1.80 8.73 10.15
CA LYS A 59 0.97 9.93 10.01
C LYS A 59 1.92 11.11 10.09
N ALA A 60 2.09 11.84 9.00
CA ALA A 60 2.91 13.05 9.02
C ALA A 60 2.24 13.93 10.08
N THR A 61 2.83 14.01 11.27
CA THR A 61 2.42 14.97 12.27
C THR A 61 2.71 16.30 11.58
N PHE A 62 1.65 17.00 11.20
CA PHE A 62 1.78 18.36 10.71
C PHE A 62 2.38 19.15 11.88
N ILE A 63 3.69 19.38 11.85
CA ILE A 63 4.35 20.30 12.76
C ILE A 63 4.08 21.66 12.13
N PRO A 64 3.17 22.50 12.68
CA PRO A 64 3.01 23.85 12.17
C PRO A 64 4.35 24.56 12.27
N HIS A 65 4.85 25.06 11.14
CA HIS A 65 6.02 25.93 11.13
C HIS A 65 5.60 27.27 11.75
N GLY A 66 6.08 27.52 12.97
CA GLY A 66 5.77 28.68 13.81
C GLY A 66 5.19 28.15 15.13
N GLU A 67 5.93 28.13 16.23
CA GLU A 67 6.55 29.31 16.85
C GLU A 67 8.06 29.10 17.06
N LEU A 68 8.85 30.06 16.56
CA LEU A 68 10.16 30.36 17.15
C LEU A 68 9.86 31.03 18.49
N ALA A 69 9.96 30.28 19.59
CA ALA A 69 10.03 30.81 20.94
C ALA A 69 11.48 31.16 21.29
#